data_AF-A0A3N5RSG8-F1
#
_entry.id   AF-A0A3N5RSG8-F1
#
_cell.length_a   1.000
_cell.length_b   1.000
_cell.length_c   1.000
_cell.angle_alpha   90.00
_cell.angle_beta   90.00
_cell.angle_gamma   90.00
#
_symmetry.space_group_name_H-M   'P 1'
#
loop_
_entity.id
_entity.type
_entity.pdbx_description
1 polymer ?
#
loop_
_entity_poly.entity_id
_entity_poly.type
_entity_poly.pdbx_seq_one_letter_code
_entity_poly.pdbx_strand_id
1 'polypeptide(L)'
;MSEDPLDAVYSYVERAYIRLQAGDLLIRCLDEGSTTAIQQMVEGLVLAGPQSLIVLKEILAEAGQRKSQLQDDLSQIFNEMEKSLNGYGVHLTPGRTPRSMARSSASSFLKLLREQGIEDEGKQMECLQIMRNGKELLKGLIGSIRLLEDIEHYLLDWLWGLAYQSTRNDPKVS
;
A
#
# COMPACT_ATOMS: atom_id res chain seq x y z
N MET A 1 13.17 2.07 -38.78
CA MET A 1 13.69 3.01 -37.77
C MET A 1 14.48 2.18 -36.79
N SER A 2 15.81 2.25 -36.87
CA SER A 2 16.72 1.60 -35.95
C SER A 2 16.67 2.35 -34.62
N GLU A 3 16.13 1.74 -33.58
CA GLU A 3 16.28 2.24 -32.20
C GLU A 3 17.77 2.36 -31.92
N ASP A 4 18.25 3.58 -31.69
CA ASP A 4 19.62 3.80 -31.26
C ASP A 4 19.78 3.14 -29.88
N PRO A 5 20.72 2.20 -29.68
CA PRO A 5 20.95 1.58 -28.39
C PRO A 5 21.19 2.60 -27.26
N LEU A 6 21.69 3.79 -27.60
CA LEU A 6 21.86 4.90 -26.66
C LEU A 6 20.52 5.48 -26.19
N ASP A 7 19.54 5.65 -27.08
CA ASP A 7 18.20 6.12 -26.72
C ASP A 7 17.47 5.14 -25.79
N ALA A 8 17.66 3.84 -26.02
CA ALA A 8 17.13 2.81 -25.12
C ALA A 8 17.75 2.90 -23.71
N VAL A 9 19.06 3.15 -23.61
CA VAL A 9 19.74 3.35 -22.32
C VAL A 9 19.29 4.64 -21.63
N TYR A 10 19.17 5.76 -22.36
CA TYR A 10 18.71 7.02 -21.78
C TYR A 10 17.27 6.93 -21.27
N SER A 11 16.36 6.33 -22.05
CA SER A 11 14.97 6.13 -21.62
C SER A 11 14.85 5.20 -20.41
N TYR A 12 15.73 4.18 -20.31
CA TYR A 12 15.79 3.33 -19.13
C TYR A 12 16.24 4.10 -17.88
N VAL A 13 17.30 4.91 -17.99
CA VAL A 13 17.82 5.72 -16.88
C VAL A 13 16.79 6.77 -16.43
N GLU A 14 16.12 7.41 -17.38
CA GLU A 14 15.06 8.39 -17.09
C GLU A 14 13.90 7.75 -16.32
N ARG A 15 13.42 6.57 -16.76
CA ARG A 15 12.37 5.83 -16.04
C ARG A 15 12.81 5.40 -14.64
N ALA A 16 14.06 4.96 -14.49
CA ALA A 16 14.59 4.60 -13.17
C ALA A 16 14.63 5.82 -12.23
N TYR A 17 15.02 6.99 -12.74
CA TYR A 17 15.00 8.24 -11.99
C TYR A 17 13.60 8.66 -11.57
N ILE A 18 12.62 8.56 -12.49
CA ILE A 18 11.21 8.84 -12.20
C ILE A 18 10.68 7.92 -11.11
N ARG A 19 10.97 6.61 -11.18
CA ARG A 19 10.55 5.65 -10.15
C ARG A 19 11.13 5.97 -8.78
N LEU A 20 12.40 6.37 -8.72
CA LEU A 20 13.03 6.79 -7.48
C LEU A 20 12.30 7.99 -6.86
N GLN A 21 12.04 9.02 -7.66
CA GLN A 21 11.29 10.20 -7.19
C GLN A 21 9.85 9.85 -6.78
N ALA A 22 9.19 8.98 -7.53
CA ALA A 22 7.85 8.48 -7.19
C ALA A 22 7.88 7.73 -5.85
N GLY A 23 8.89 6.88 -5.63
CA GLY A 23 9.11 6.18 -4.38
C GLY A 23 9.25 7.13 -3.20
N ASP A 24 10.09 8.17 -3.30
CA ASP A 24 10.29 9.17 -2.25
C ASP A 24 8.98 9.92 -1.92
N LEU A 25 8.20 10.28 -2.94
CA LEU A 25 6.91 10.94 -2.76
C LEU A 25 5.87 10.03 -2.10
N LEU A 26 5.83 8.76 -2.48
CA LEU A 26 4.93 7.78 -1.86
C LEU A 26 5.31 7.54 -0.40
N ILE A 27 6.61 7.45 -0.08
CA ILE A 27 7.09 7.38 1.32
C ILE A 27 6.58 8.58 2.10
N ARG A 28 6.76 9.79 1.57
CA ARG A 28 6.26 11.01 2.23
C ARG A 28 4.75 10.98 2.46
N CYS A 29 3.97 10.53 1.48
CA CYS A 29 2.53 10.38 1.63
C CYS A 29 2.17 9.41 2.77
N LEU A 30 2.87 8.27 2.84
CA LEU A 30 2.67 7.26 3.88
C LEU A 30 3.03 7.79 5.27
N ASP A 31 4.15 8.52 5.40
CA ASP A 31 4.62 9.09 6.65
C ASP A 31 3.69 10.21 7.16
N GLU A 32 3.19 11.06 6.26
CA GLU A 32 2.27 12.15 6.57
C GLU A 32 0.80 11.69 6.69
N GLY A 33 0.47 10.48 6.22
CA GLY A 33 -0.90 9.97 6.15
C GLY A 33 -1.80 10.76 5.20
N SER A 34 -1.22 11.34 4.14
CA SER A 34 -1.90 12.29 3.24
C SER A 34 -1.53 12.06 1.78
N THR A 35 -2.47 12.33 0.87
CA THR A 35 -2.25 12.31 -0.58
C THR A 35 -1.74 13.63 -1.15
N THR A 36 -1.54 14.66 -0.32
CA THR A 36 -1.24 16.02 -0.79
C THR A 36 0.02 16.10 -1.65
N ALA A 37 1.10 15.42 -1.26
CA ALA A 37 2.36 15.47 -2.00
C ALA A 37 2.21 14.89 -3.43
N ILE A 38 1.48 13.78 -3.58
CA ILE A 38 1.23 13.21 -4.91
C ILE A 38 0.30 14.11 -5.72
N GLN A 39 -0.73 14.70 -5.09
CA GLN A 39 -1.68 15.58 -5.77
C GLN A 39 -0.99 16.80 -6.38
N GLN A 40 -0.13 17.48 -5.62
CA GLN A 40 0.63 18.65 -6.09
C GLN A 40 1.55 18.31 -7.27
N MET A 41 2.23 17.16 -7.21
CA MET A 41 3.07 16.72 -8.33
C MET A 41 2.22 16.43 -9.58
N VAL A 42 1.11 15.72 -9.43
CA VAL A 42 0.21 15.37 -10.54
C VAL A 42 -0.36 16.63 -11.19
N GLU A 43 -0.74 17.64 -10.42
CA GLU A 43 -1.18 18.93 -10.96
C GLU A 43 -0.12 19.56 -11.88
N GLY A 44 1.15 19.54 -11.46
CA GLY A 44 2.27 20.00 -12.30
C GLY A 44 2.45 19.18 -13.57
N LEU A 45 2.32 17.85 -13.49
CA LEU A 45 2.42 16.94 -14.63
C LEU A 45 1.27 17.14 -15.64
N VAL A 46 0.06 17.37 -15.13
CA VAL A 46 -1.13 17.65 -15.95
C VAL A 46 -0.97 18.99 -16.67
N LEU A 47 -0.46 20.02 -15.99
CA LEU A 47 -0.18 21.32 -16.62
C LEU A 47 0.88 21.24 -17.71
N ALA A 48 1.86 20.34 -17.57
CA ALA A 48 2.83 20.07 -18.62
C ALA A 48 2.14 19.44 -19.85
N GLY A 49 1.14 18.58 -19.65
CA GLY A 49 0.31 18.04 -20.74
C GLY A 49 0.58 16.55 -21.05
N PRO A 50 0.12 16.06 -22.22
CA PRO A 50 0.09 14.63 -22.56
C PRO A 50 1.44 13.89 -22.50
N GLN A 51 2.57 14.59 -22.65
CA GLN A 51 3.90 14.01 -22.53
C GLN A 51 4.18 13.45 -21.12
N SER A 52 3.49 13.94 -20.11
CA SER A 52 3.59 13.46 -18.72
C SER A 52 2.91 12.11 -18.49
N LEU A 53 2.19 11.57 -19.49
CA LEU A 53 1.51 10.28 -19.37
C LEU A 53 2.45 9.14 -18.99
N ILE A 54 3.69 9.16 -19.49
CA ILE A 54 4.69 8.14 -19.15
C ILE A 54 5.05 8.25 -17.66
N VAL A 55 5.29 9.46 -17.18
CA VAL A 55 5.63 9.73 -15.76
C VAL A 55 4.51 9.24 -14.85
N LEU A 56 3.25 9.58 -15.14
CA LEU A 56 2.08 9.14 -14.37
C LEU A 56 1.92 7.61 -14.35
N LYS A 57 2.21 6.93 -15.46
CA LYS A 57 2.19 5.46 -15.51
C LYS A 57 3.28 4.84 -14.64
N GLU A 58 4.48 5.42 -14.62
CA GLU A 58 5.57 4.94 -13.76
C GLU A 58 5.23 5.15 -12.27
N ILE A 59 4.64 6.30 -11.91
CA ILE A 59 4.17 6.55 -10.54
C ILE A 59 3.08 5.55 -10.12
N LEU A 60 2.10 5.30 -11.01
CA LEU A 60 1.05 4.32 -10.76
C LEU A 60 1.62 2.91 -10.56
N ALA A 61 2.61 2.52 -11.37
CA ALA A 61 3.29 1.24 -11.24
C ALA A 61 4.02 1.12 -9.90
N GLU A 62 4.71 2.18 -9.47
CA GLU A 62 5.39 2.23 -8.17
C GLU A 62 4.39 2.14 -6.99
N ALA A 63 3.27 2.86 -7.06
CA ALA A 63 2.21 2.78 -6.06
C ALA A 63 1.64 1.36 -5.95
N GLY A 64 1.38 0.71 -7.09
CA GLY A 64 0.90 -0.67 -7.15
C GLY A 64 1.90 -1.68 -6.58
N GLN A 65 3.19 -1.53 -6.92
CA GLN A 65 4.26 -2.36 -6.37
C GLN A 65 4.35 -2.20 -4.85
N ARG A 66 4.35 -0.96 -4.36
CA ARG A 66 4.43 -0.69 -2.92
C ARG A 66 3.21 -1.25 -2.18
N LYS A 67 2.01 -1.13 -2.75
CA LYS A 67 0.78 -1.69 -2.18
C LYS A 67 0.87 -3.21 -2.08
N SER A 68 1.35 -3.88 -3.13
CA SER A 68 1.55 -5.34 -3.10
C SER A 68 2.50 -5.75 -1.98
N GLN A 69 3.62 -5.05 -1.82
CA GLN A 69 4.57 -5.32 -0.74
C GLN A 69 3.91 -5.18 0.64
N LEU A 70 3.13 -4.11 0.86
CA LEU A 70 2.44 -3.93 2.15
C LEU A 70 1.35 -4.98 2.39
N GLN A 71 0.73 -5.53 1.35
CA GLN A 71 -0.23 -6.64 1.47
C GLN A 71 0.46 -7.95 1.87
N ASP A 72 1.66 -8.19 1.35
CA ASP A 72 2.50 -9.33 1.74
C ASP A 72 2.97 -9.16 3.20
N ASP A 73 3.47 -7.98 3.57
CA ASP A 73 3.89 -7.65 4.94
C ASP A 73 2.71 -7.82 5.93
N LEU A 74 1.51 -7.37 5.56
CA LEU A 74 0.29 -7.53 6.37
C LEU A 74 -0.03 -9.00 6.63
N SER A 75 0.11 -9.83 5.60
CA SER A 75 -0.14 -11.27 5.68
C SER A 75 0.93 -11.95 6.53
N GLN A 76 2.19 -11.57 6.37
CA GLN A 76 3.31 -12.07 7.16
C GLN A 76 3.13 -11.78 8.65
N ILE A 77 2.90 -10.52 9.02
CA ILE A 77 2.71 -10.11 10.42
C ILE A 77 1.53 -10.82 11.06
N PHE A 78 0.42 -10.98 10.32
CA PHE A 78 -0.74 -11.71 10.80
C PHE A 78 -0.40 -13.19 11.08
N ASN A 79 0.31 -13.85 10.16
CA ASN A 79 0.72 -15.24 10.32
C ASN A 79 1.74 -15.43 11.46
N GLU A 80 2.66 -14.49 11.65
CA GLU A 80 3.61 -14.50 12.77
C GLU A 80 2.89 -14.36 14.11
N MET A 81 1.96 -13.41 14.20
CA MET A 81 1.11 -13.24 15.38
C MET A 81 0.30 -14.51 15.67
N GLU A 82 -0.31 -15.13 14.66
CA GLU A 82 -1.04 -16.38 14.82
C GLU A 82 -0.13 -17.52 15.30
N LYS A 83 1.07 -17.66 14.73
CA LYS A 83 2.06 -18.65 15.18
C LYS A 83 2.48 -18.42 16.63
N SER A 84 2.75 -17.18 17.02
CA SER A 84 3.08 -16.84 18.41
C SER A 84 1.95 -17.21 19.35
N LEU A 85 0.71 -16.84 19.02
CA LEU A 85 -0.48 -17.16 19.82
C LEU A 85 -0.72 -18.67 19.92
N ASN A 86 -0.55 -19.42 18.83
CA ASN A 86 -0.63 -20.88 18.83
C ASN A 86 0.42 -21.52 19.77
N GLY A 87 1.60 -20.90 19.93
CA GLY A 87 2.62 -21.33 20.91
C GLY A 87 2.14 -21.27 22.37
N TYR A 88 1.13 -20.45 22.66
CA TYR A 88 0.46 -20.38 23.96
C TYR A 88 -0.81 -21.24 24.05
N GLY A 89 -1.12 -22.01 23.00
CA GLY A 89 -2.37 -22.78 22.90
C GLY A 89 -3.57 -21.92 22.48
N VAL A 90 -3.35 -20.71 21.97
CA VAL A 90 -4.43 -19.83 21.48
C VAL A 90 -4.64 -20.06 20.00
N HIS A 91 -5.78 -20.62 19.65
CA HIS A 91 -6.23 -20.80 18.28
C HIS A 91 -7.15 -19.67 17.85
N LEU A 92 -6.79 -18.96 16.78
CA LEU A 92 -7.69 -17.97 16.18
C LEU A 92 -8.84 -18.67 15.45
N THR A 93 -10.03 -18.09 15.49
CA THR A 93 -11.20 -18.64 14.79
C THR A 93 -10.92 -18.78 13.29
N PRO A 94 -11.33 -19.91 12.65
CA PRO A 94 -11.20 -20.06 11.21
C PRO A 94 -11.85 -18.89 10.45
N GLY A 95 -11.15 -18.36 9.44
CA GLY A 95 -11.62 -17.22 8.64
C GLY A 95 -11.37 -15.85 9.27
N ARG A 96 -10.66 -15.78 10.40
CA ARG A 96 -10.23 -14.50 10.96
C ARG A 96 -9.21 -13.84 10.01
N THR A 97 -9.50 -12.60 9.62
CA THR A 97 -8.66 -11.82 8.70
C THR A 97 -7.82 -10.79 9.45
N PRO A 98 -6.72 -10.28 8.86
CA PRO A 98 -5.95 -9.16 9.43
C PRO A 98 -6.83 -7.97 9.82
N ARG A 99 -7.82 -7.62 8.97
CA ARG A 99 -8.77 -6.53 9.23
C ARG A 99 -9.68 -6.80 10.44
N SER A 100 -10.14 -8.04 10.61
CA SER A 100 -10.95 -8.42 11.77
C SER A 100 -10.12 -8.40 13.07
N MET A 101 -8.85 -8.82 13.01
CA MET A 101 -7.92 -8.73 14.14
C MET A 101 -7.65 -7.28 14.54
N ALA A 102 -7.37 -6.42 13.56
CA ALA A 102 -7.12 -5.00 13.76
C ALA A 102 -8.28 -4.28 14.49
N ARG A 103 -9.51 -4.82 14.42
CA ARG A 103 -10.71 -4.28 15.07
C ARG A 103 -11.07 -4.96 16.39
N SER A 104 -10.47 -6.11 16.69
CA SER A 104 -10.82 -6.89 17.89
C SER A 104 -10.51 -6.13 19.20
N SER A 105 -11.38 -6.28 20.20
CA SER A 105 -11.21 -5.63 21.50
C SER A 105 -10.44 -6.53 22.48
N ALA A 106 -9.75 -5.93 23.44
CA ALA A 106 -9.03 -6.68 24.47
C ALA A 106 -9.99 -7.57 25.29
N SER A 107 -11.19 -7.08 25.61
CA SER A 107 -12.21 -7.87 26.31
C SER A 107 -12.70 -9.06 25.50
N SER A 108 -12.98 -8.88 24.20
CA SER A 108 -13.35 -9.99 23.33
C SER A 108 -12.23 -11.03 23.19
N PHE A 109 -10.98 -10.58 23.19
CA PHE A 109 -9.83 -11.48 23.12
C PHE A 109 -9.60 -12.24 24.44
N LEU A 110 -9.72 -11.57 25.59
CA LEU A 110 -9.69 -12.23 26.90
C LEU A 110 -10.79 -13.30 27.03
N LYS A 111 -11.99 -13.01 26.54
CA LYS A 111 -13.08 -13.99 26.51
C LYS A 111 -12.68 -15.23 25.71
N LEU A 112 -12.08 -15.03 24.54
CA LEU A 112 -11.55 -16.11 23.70
C LEU A 112 -10.48 -16.94 24.43
N LEU A 113 -9.56 -16.29 25.15
CA LEU A 113 -8.51 -17.00 25.92
C LEU A 113 -9.13 -17.90 26.99
N ARG A 114 -10.11 -17.38 27.74
CA ARG A 114 -10.83 -18.15 28.78
C ARG A 114 -11.65 -19.30 28.19
N GLU A 115 -12.32 -19.07 27.06
CA GLU A 115 -13.06 -20.11 26.33
C GLU A 115 -12.14 -21.25 25.85
N GLN A 116 -10.85 -20.96 25.64
CA GLN A 116 -9.83 -21.94 25.27
C GLN A 116 -9.07 -22.53 26.47
N GLY A 117 -9.55 -22.28 27.70
CA GLY A 117 -8.99 -22.85 28.93
C GLY A 117 -7.68 -22.20 29.39
N ILE A 118 -7.32 -21.03 28.84
CA ILE A 118 -6.14 -20.28 29.28
C ILE A 118 -6.57 -19.37 30.43
N GLU A 119 -6.45 -19.88 31.66
CA GLU A 119 -6.83 -19.17 32.89
C GLU A 119 -5.65 -18.50 33.60
N ASP A 120 -4.41 -18.92 33.29
CA ASP A 120 -3.18 -18.34 33.84
C ASP A 120 -3.05 -16.86 33.45
N GLU A 121 -3.04 -15.97 34.45
CA GLU A 121 -3.00 -14.53 34.24
C GLU A 121 -1.73 -14.08 33.53
N GLY A 122 -0.59 -14.73 33.79
CA GLY A 122 0.68 -14.44 33.12
C GLY A 122 0.60 -14.69 31.62
N LYS A 123 0.15 -15.89 31.23
CA LYS A 123 -0.08 -16.24 29.81
C LYS A 123 -1.12 -15.34 29.15
N GLN A 124 -2.19 -14.99 29.86
CA GLN A 124 -3.20 -14.06 29.32
C GLN A 124 -2.60 -12.69 29.02
N MET A 125 -1.75 -12.17 29.92
CA MET A 125 -1.08 -10.89 29.74
C MET A 125 -0.10 -10.91 28.56
N GLU A 126 0.69 -11.98 28.42
CA GLU A 126 1.60 -12.14 27.28
C GLU A 126 0.83 -12.22 25.95
N CYS A 127 -0.24 -13.01 25.88
CA CYS A 127 -1.09 -13.10 24.69
C CYS A 127 -1.75 -11.77 24.34
N LEU A 128 -2.19 -11.01 25.36
CA LEU A 128 -2.76 -9.68 25.16
C LEU A 128 -1.73 -8.68 24.61
N GLN A 129 -0.48 -8.78 25.05
CA GLN A 129 0.60 -7.93 24.55
C GLN A 129 0.94 -8.27 23.10
N ILE A 130 1.02 -9.55 22.75
CA ILE A 130 1.17 -10.01 21.36
C ILE A 130 0.03 -9.44 20.50
N MET A 131 -1.22 -9.57 20.96
CA MET A 131 -2.38 -9.06 20.25
C MET A 131 -2.32 -7.52 20.10
N ARG A 132 -1.98 -6.79 21.15
CA ARG A 132 -1.89 -5.32 21.12
C ARG A 132 -0.84 -4.85 20.11
N ASN A 133 0.36 -5.37 20.20
CA ASN A 133 1.48 -5.00 19.32
C ASN A 133 1.15 -5.35 17.86
N GLY A 134 0.67 -6.58 17.61
CA GLY A 134 0.25 -7.01 16.28
C GLY A 134 -0.87 -6.14 15.73
N LYS A 135 -1.88 -5.82 16.55
CA LYS A 135 -3.01 -4.97 16.17
C LYS A 135 -2.59 -3.57 15.73
N GLU A 136 -1.63 -2.95 16.41
CA GLU A 136 -1.12 -1.63 16.04
C GLU A 136 -0.41 -1.66 14.68
N LEU A 137 0.45 -2.66 14.45
CA LEU A 137 1.12 -2.86 13.17
C LEU A 137 0.12 -3.13 12.04
N LEU A 138 -0.84 -4.04 12.25
CA LEU A 138 -1.88 -4.35 11.27
C LEU A 138 -2.70 -3.10 10.92
N LYS A 139 -3.05 -2.26 11.91
CA LYS A 139 -3.78 -1.01 11.65
C LYS A 139 -2.97 -0.04 10.80
N GLY A 140 -1.69 0.12 11.09
CA GLY A 140 -0.78 0.96 10.31
C GLY A 140 -0.75 0.52 8.85
N LEU A 141 -0.43 -0.76 8.61
CA LEU A 141 -0.39 -1.33 7.25
C LEU A 141 -1.73 -1.22 6.51
N ILE A 142 -2.86 -1.51 7.19
CA ILE A 142 -4.19 -1.35 6.57
C ILE A 142 -4.46 0.12 6.19
N GLY A 143 -4.01 1.07 7.02
CA GLY A 143 -4.10 2.49 6.71
C GLY A 143 -3.26 2.88 5.50
N SER A 144 -1.99 2.47 5.48
CA SER A 144 -1.06 2.70 4.36
C SER A 144 -1.56 2.09 3.04
N ILE A 145 -2.09 0.86 3.07
CA ILE A 145 -2.67 0.21 1.89
C ILE A 145 -3.85 1.03 1.35
N ARG A 146 -4.73 1.51 2.22
CA ARG A 146 -5.86 2.36 1.80
C ARG A 146 -5.40 3.68 1.19
N LEU A 147 -4.40 4.32 1.78
CA LEU A 147 -3.85 5.55 1.22
C LEU A 147 -3.27 5.31 -0.17
N LEU A 148 -2.55 4.20 -0.39
CA LEU A 148 -2.07 3.83 -1.73
C LEU A 148 -3.21 3.51 -2.69
N GLU A 149 -4.28 2.85 -2.23
CA GLU A 149 -5.50 2.65 -3.03
C GLU A 149 -6.07 4.01 -3.47
N ASP A 150 -6.18 4.99 -2.56
CA ASP A 150 -6.69 6.33 -2.89
C ASP A 150 -5.78 7.05 -3.92
N ILE A 151 -4.46 6.92 -3.77
CA ILE A 151 -3.47 7.46 -4.70
C ILE A 151 -3.61 6.81 -6.10
N GLU A 152 -3.73 5.48 -6.17
CA GLU A 152 -3.91 4.77 -7.44
C GLU A 152 -5.18 5.22 -8.17
N HIS A 153 -6.31 5.34 -7.46
CA HIS A 153 -7.56 5.82 -8.05
C HIS A 153 -7.40 7.23 -8.61
N TYR A 154 -6.77 8.13 -7.84
CA TYR A 154 -6.51 9.50 -8.27
C TYR A 154 -5.61 9.55 -9.53
N LEU A 155 -4.55 8.74 -9.58
CA LEU A 155 -3.66 8.67 -10.74
C LEU A 155 -4.37 8.10 -11.98
N LEU A 156 -5.20 7.08 -11.80
CA LEU A 156 -5.99 6.48 -12.87
C LEU A 156 -6.93 7.52 -13.50
N ASP A 157 -7.65 8.30 -12.68
CA ASP A 157 -8.55 9.35 -13.17
C ASP A 157 -7.82 10.35 -14.06
N TRP A 158 -6.63 10.81 -13.64
CA TRP A 158 -5.81 11.71 -14.45
C TRP A 158 -5.25 11.07 -15.71
N LEU A 159 -4.84 9.80 -15.65
CA LEU A 159 -4.39 9.06 -16.82
C LEU A 159 -5.50 8.96 -17.87
N TRP A 160 -6.74 8.69 -17.46
CA TRP A 160 -7.88 8.69 -18.38
C TRP A 160 -8.13 10.08 -18.98
N GLY A 161 -8.08 11.13 -18.15
CA GLY A 161 -8.25 12.52 -18.61
C GLY A 161 -7.20 12.95 -19.64
N LEU A 162 -5.93 12.68 -19.37
CA LEU A 162 -4.82 13.04 -20.27
C LEU A 162 -4.77 12.16 -21.52
N ALA A 163 -5.12 10.87 -21.42
CA ALA A 163 -5.21 10.00 -22.58
C ALA A 163 -6.29 10.49 -23.57
N TYR A 164 -7.44 10.94 -23.06
CA TYR A 164 -8.49 11.54 -23.86
C TYR A 164 -8.06 12.85 -24.53
N GLN A 165 -7.30 13.70 -23.83
CA GLN A 165 -6.74 14.92 -24.43
C GLN A 165 -5.72 14.60 -25.53
N SER A 166 -4.88 13.59 -25.30
CA SER A 166 -3.86 13.16 -26.25
C SER A 166 -4.46 12.71 -27.58
N THR A 167 -5.51 11.87 -27.54
CA THR A 167 -6.18 11.39 -28.77
C THR A 167 -6.94 12.47 -29.52
N ARG A 168 -7.44 13.49 -28.81
CA ARG A 168 -8.18 14.61 -29.42
C ARG A 168 -7.27 15.67 -30.03
N ASN A 169 -6.05 15.83 -29.53
CA ASN A 169 -5.08 16.80 -30.04
C ASN A 169 -4.13 16.20 -31.10
N ASP A 170 -4.29 14.92 -31.47
CA ASP A 170 -3.50 14.27 -32.50
C ASP A 170 -4.00 14.68 -33.91
N PRO A 171 -3.24 15.46 -34.70
CA PRO A 171 -3.72 16.07 -35.94
C PRO A 171 -3.88 15.07 -37.10
N LYS A 172 -3.72 13.76 -36.86
CA LYS A 172 -3.84 12.70 -37.88
C LYS A 172 -5.25 12.11 -38.02
N VAL A 173 -6.22 12.59 -37.24
CA VAL A 173 -7.63 12.21 -37.36
C VAL A 173 -8.49 13.46 -37.52
N SER A 174 -8.39 14.11 -38.68
CA SER A 174 -9.36 15.08 -39.19
C SER A 174 -9.31 15.09 -40.71
#